data_AF-A0A539EQ40-F1
#
_entry.id   AF-A0A539EQ40-F1
#
_cell.length_a   1.000
_cell.length_b   1.000
_cell.length_c   1.000
_cell.angle_alpha   90.00
_cell.angle_beta   90.00
_cell.angle_gamma   90.00
#
_symmetry.space_group_name_H-M   'P 1'
#
loop_
_entity.id
_entity.type
_entity.pdbx_description
1 polymer ?
#
loop_
_entity_poly.entity_id
_entity_poly.type
_entity_poly.pdbx_seq_one_letter_code
_entity_poly.pdbx_strand_id
1 'polypeptide(L)'
;MTVKAPAALPAFYNPANAAKWDYVPDQQKLFKEASDWKRSQGIAPAASDRFSVHLLLIDAQKDFCFPGGSLYVAGRSGTGAIADSRRIAEFMYRELAHITNVTTTMDTHFAYQIFFPSFWVDRNDQPLGAFREITADEVGRGEVRPSTSVAKWLCGGNYTWLVKQALHYCTELEKAGKYKLYLWPPHCLLGSDGHALVGVLHEARMLHAFARGAQSWVEVKGGNALTENYSVLRPEVLTRHDGAPLAQRNSLFLKTLLSSDAVVIAGQASSHCVKSSIDDLLGEIMAQDPALARKVYILTDCMSAVTVPDGKGGFAADFTPQADAAFQRFADAGMKLVKSTDPMESWPGIEL
;
A
#
# COMPACT_ATOMS: atom_id res chain seq x y z
N MET A 1 7.19 6.09 36.12
CA MET A 1 7.14 5.10 35.03
C MET A 1 8.57 4.91 34.57
N THR A 2 9.18 3.77 34.89
CA THR A 2 10.51 3.41 34.37
C THR A 2 10.37 3.14 32.89
N VAL A 3 10.95 4.00 32.04
CA VAL A 3 11.06 3.76 30.60
C VAL A 3 11.79 2.43 30.42
N LYS A 4 11.04 1.39 30.04
CA LYS A 4 11.62 0.09 29.69
C LYS A 4 12.55 0.36 28.50
N ALA A 5 13.82 -0.05 28.59
CA ALA A 5 14.73 0.11 27.47
C ALA A 5 14.11 -0.55 26.22
N PRO A 6 14.19 0.08 25.04
CA PRO A 6 13.64 -0.51 23.82
C PRO A 6 14.21 -1.92 23.65
N ALA A 7 13.35 -2.88 23.29
CA ALA A 7 13.80 -4.24 23.08
C ALA A 7 14.96 -4.23 22.07
N ALA A 8 16.04 -4.93 22.40
CA ALA A 8 17.22 -5.00 21.53
C ALA A 8 16.80 -5.54 20.15
N LEU A 9 17.42 -5.04 19.08
CA LEU A 9 17.21 -5.62 17.75
C LEU A 9 17.82 -7.04 17.68
N PRO A 10 17.27 -7.96 16.89
CA PRO A 10 17.86 -9.29 16.72
C PRO A 10 19.30 -9.23 16.22
N ALA A 11 20.18 -10.08 16.76
CA ALA A 11 21.62 -10.03 16.42
C ALA A 11 21.91 -10.32 14.94
N PHE A 12 21.03 -11.05 14.25
CA PHE A 12 21.14 -11.32 12.81
C PHE A 12 20.69 -10.14 11.94
N TYR A 13 19.94 -9.18 12.50
CA TYR A 13 19.39 -8.05 11.74
C TYR A 13 20.51 -7.15 11.25
N ASN A 14 20.48 -6.85 9.95
CA ASN A 14 21.39 -5.89 9.34
C ASN A 14 20.59 -4.75 8.66
N PRO A 15 20.64 -3.52 9.20
CA PRO A 15 19.86 -2.40 8.63
C PRO A 15 20.26 -2.04 7.20
N ALA A 16 21.49 -2.37 6.77
CA ALA A 16 21.93 -2.14 5.39
C ALA A 16 21.16 -3.00 4.37
N ASN A 17 20.52 -4.09 4.79
CA ASN A 17 19.70 -4.92 3.91
C ASN A 17 18.45 -4.19 3.40
N ALA A 18 18.01 -3.11 4.06
CA ALA A 18 16.90 -2.29 3.58
C ALA A 18 17.19 -1.63 2.22
N ALA A 19 18.46 -1.49 1.83
CA ALA A 19 18.88 -0.92 0.54
C ALA A 19 19.28 -2.00 -0.49
N LYS A 20 19.18 -3.29 -0.15
CA LYS A 20 19.60 -4.40 -1.04
C LYS A 20 18.41 -5.03 -1.75
N TRP A 21 18.35 -4.85 -3.07
CA TRP A 21 17.30 -5.43 -3.93
C TRP A 21 17.24 -6.96 -3.86
N ASP A 22 18.40 -7.61 -3.81
CA ASP A 22 18.59 -9.06 -3.88
C ASP A 22 18.54 -9.75 -2.52
N TYR A 23 18.38 -8.99 -1.43
CA TYR A 23 18.30 -9.57 -0.11
C TYR A 23 17.00 -10.36 0.06
N VAL A 24 17.16 -11.66 0.36
CA VAL A 24 16.07 -12.59 0.66
C VAL A 24 16.45 -13.33 1.95
N PRO A 25 15.60 -13.30 3.00
CA PRO A 25 15.89 -14.03 4.22
C PRO A 25 15.72 -15.54 4.01
N ASP A 26 16.66 -16.32 4.55
CA ASP A 26 16.55 -17.77 4.65
C ASP A 26 15.47 -18.14 5.67
N GLN A 27 14.36 -18.71 5.20
CA GLN A 27 13.18 -19.00 6.01
C GLN A 27 13.45 -20.07 7.08
N GLN A 28 14.28 -21.07 6.76
CA GLN A 28 14.58 -22.15 7.70
C GLN A 28 15.47 -21.64 8.83
N LYS A 29 16.48 -20.82 8.49
CA LYS A 29 17.30 -20.14 9.49
C LYS A 29 16.45 -19.19 10.32
N LEU A 30 15.61 -18.38 9.68
CA LEU A 30 14.76 -17.39 10.36
C LEU A 30 13.76 -18.04 11.33
N PHE A 31 13.21 -19.22 10.99
CA PHE A 31 12.36 -19.98 11.90
C PHE A 31 13.09 -20.39 13.18
N LYS A 32 14.36 -20.82 13.07
CA LYS A 32 15.19 -21.13 14.23
C LYS A 32 15.47 -19.87 15.05
N GLU A 33 15.89 -18.78 14.40
CA GLU A 33 16.15 -17.50 15.06
C GLU A 33 14.90 -16.99 15.79
N ALA A 34 13.71 -17.10 15.19
CA ALA A 34 12.44 -16.72 15.82
C ALA A 34 12.17 -17.53 17.10
N SER A 35 12.46 -18.84 17.07
CA SER A 35 12.28 -19.73 18.22
C SER A 35 13.21 -19.38 19.39
N ASP A 36 14.47 -19.05 19.07
CA ASP A 36 15.48 -18.64 20.06
C ASP A 36 15.16 -17.23 20.60
N TRP A 37 14.76 -16.31 19.72
CA TRP A 37 14.33 -14.96 20.08
C TRP A 37 13.12 -14.98 21.00
N LYS A 38 12.09 -15.77 20.65
CA LYS A 38 10.90 -15.99 21.48
C LYS A 38 11.27 -16.41 22.90
N ARG A 39 12.18 -17.37 23.05
CA ARG A 39 12.60 -17.89 24.35
C ARG A 39 13.39 -16.85 25.14
N SER A 40 14.34 -16.16 24.51
CA SER A 40 15.22 -15.21 25.19
C SER A 40 14.49 -13.94 25.65
N GLN A 41 13.48 -13.49 24.89
CA GLN A 41 12.69 -12.29 25.20
C GLN A 41 11.38 -12.60 25.96
N GLY A 42 11.06 -13.88 26.20
CA GLY A 42 9.82 -14.27 26.88
C GLY A 42 8.55 -13.89 26.09
N ILE A 43 8.61 -13.95 24.75
CA ILE A 43 7.50 -13.55 23.88
C ILE A 43 6.38 -14.60 23.94
N ALA A 44 5.18 -14.17 24.34
CA ALA A 44 3.99 -15.00 24.34
C ALA A 44 3.45 -15.21 22.90
N PRO A 45 2.61 -16.22 22.65
CA PRO A 45 1.85 -16.31 21.39
C PRO A 45 0.82 -15.19 21.26
N ALA A 46 0.56 -14.71 20.04
CA ALA A 46 -0.49 -13.70 19.75
C ALA A 46 -1.89 -14.15 20.19
N ALA A 47 -2.15 -15.47 20.20
CA ALA A 47 -3.42 -16.04 20.68
C ALA A 47 -3.70 -15.76 22.18
N SER A 48 -2.72 -15.28 22.94
CA SER A 48 -2.89 -14.92 24.35
C SER A 48 -3.11 -13.41 24.58
N ASP A 49 -3.10 -12.60 23.51
CA ASP A 49 -3.30 -11.17 23.61
C ASP A 49 -4.74 -10.84 24.04
N ARG A 50 -4.85 -9.92 25.01
CA ARG A 50 -6.14 -9.36 25.43
C ARG A 50 -6.51 -8.10 24.67
N PHE A 51 -5.51 -7.42 24.13
CA PHE A 51 -5.63 -6.23 23.30
C PHE A 51 -5.02 -6.54 21.93
N SER A 52 -5.83 -6.51 20.88
CA SER A 52 -5.43 -6.90 19.53
C SER A 52 -4.90 -5.72 18.73
N VAL A 53 -3.60 -5.76 18.40
CA VAL A 53 -2.96 -4.81 17.49
C VAL A 53 -2.80 -5.42 16.11
N HIS A 54 -3.38 -4.77 15.10
CA HIS A 54 -3.21 -5.13 13.69
C HIS A 54 -2.24 -4.15 13.01
N LEU A 55 -1.09 -4.64 12.56
CA LEU A 55 -0.18 -3.89 11.71
C LEU A 55 -0.52 -4.15 10.22
N LEU A 56 -0.94 -3.10 9.54
CA LEU A 56 -1.18 -3.09 8.10
C LEU A 56 0.00 -2.44 7.38
N LEU A 57 0.70 -3.24 6.58
CA LEU A 57 1.81 -2.80 5.74
C LEU A 57 1.35 -2.72 4.29
N ILE A 58 1.22 -1.51 3.78
CA ILE A 58 0.68 -1.27 2.44
C ILE A 58 1.80 -1.27 1.40
N ASP A 59 1.71 -2.16 0.41
CA ASP A 59 2.47 -2.16 -0.84
C ASP A 59 3.99 -1.89 -0.69
N ALA A 60 4.63 -2.47 0.33
CA ALA A 60 6.07 -2.33 0.53
C ALA A 60 6.88 -3.27 -0.40
N GLN A 61 6.58 -3.17 -1.70
CA GLN A 61 7.10 -4.01 -2.77
C GLN A 61 8.36 -3.41 -3.39
N LYS A 62 9.18 -4.26 -4.03
CA LYS A 62 10.48 -3.86 -4.58
C LYS A 62 10.36 -2.73 -5.59
N ASP A 63 9.34 -2.75 -6.44
CA ASP A 63 9.08 -1.70 -7.43
C ASP A 63 8.91 -0.32 -6.82
N PHE A 64 8.29 -0.25 -5.63
CA PHE A 64 8.09 1.00 -4.90
C PHE A 64 9.26 1.37 -3.99
N CYS A 65 10.03 0.40 -3.53
CA CYS A 65 10.95 0.61 -2.42
C CYS A 65 12.44 0.70 -2.79
N PHE A 66 12.81 0.44 -4.04
CA PHE A 66 14.21 0.50 -4.48
C PHE A 66 14.40 1.36 -5.73
N PRO A 67 15.56 2.03 -5.89
CA PRO A 67 15.91 2.79 -7.10
C PRO A 67 15.85 1.99 -8.41
N GLY A 68 16.07 0.66 -8.35
CA GLY A 68 15.93 -0.24 -9.50
C GLY A 68 14.50 -0.66 -9.82
N GLY A 69 13.54 -0.28 -8.98
CA GLY A 69 12.12 -0.53 -9.19
C GLY A 69 11.51 0.38 -10.24
N SER A 70 10.48 -0.11 -10.93
CA SER A 70 9.80 0.62 -12.01
C SER A 70 9.04 1.87 -11.55
N LEU A 71 8.70 1.96 -10.26
CA LEU A 71 7.96 3.09 -9.69
C LEU A 71 8.50 3.47 -8.29
N TYR A 72 9.79 3.74 -8.22
CA TYR A 72 10.46 4.01 -6.95
C TYR A 72 9.92 5.24 -6.20
N VAL A 73 9.49 5.03 -4.95
CA VAL A 73 9.05 6.07 -4.02
C VAL A 73 10.26 6.62 -3.26
N ALA A 74 11.07 7.40 -3.99
CA ALA A 74 12.27 8.03 -3.45
C ALA A 74 11.95 9.11 -2.39
N GLY A 75 10.76 9.70 -2.47
CA GLY A 75 10.39 10.89 -1.70
C GLY A 75 11.36 12.06 -1.92
N ARG A 76 11.18 13.13 -1.15
CA ARG A 76 12.07 14.31 -1.23
C ARG A 76 13.53 14.02 -0.84
N SER A 77 13.77 12.97 -0.06
CA SER A 77 15.12 12.59 0.39
C SER A 77 15.91 11.79 -0.65
N GLY A 78 15.27 11.34 -1.73
CA GLY A 78 15.87 10.42 -2.71
C GLY A 78 16.04 8.98 -2.21
N THR A 79 15.73 8.71 -0.93
CA THR A 79 15.92 7.39 -0.26
C THR A 79 14.73 6.99 0.62
N GLY A 80 13.60 7.67 0.47
CA GLY A 80 12.41 7.60 1.34
C GLY A 80 11.98 6.18 1.67
N ALA A 81 11.54 5.41 0.66
CA ALA A 81 11.03 4.06 0.90
C ALA A 81 12.09 3.06 1.42
N ILE A 82 13.39 3.30 1.19
CA ILE A 82 14.48 2.52 1.81
C ILE A 82 14.53 2.82 3.32
N ALA A 83 14.52 4.10 3.69
CA ALA A 83 14.52 4.52 5.08
C ALA A 83 13.25 4.07 5.82
N ASP A 84 12.10 4.12 5.15
CA ASP A 84 10.82 3.65 5.68
C ASP A 84 10.84 2.14 5.94
N SER A 85 11.32 1.34 4.97
CA SER A 85 11.44 -0.12 5.11
C SER A 85 12.34 -0.49 6.30
N ARG A 86 13.44 0.26 6.50
CA ARG A 86 14.28 0.09 7.68
C ARG A 86 13.52 0.39 8.97
N ARG A 87 12.87 1.56 9.07
CA ARG A 87 12.14 1.98 10.28
C ARG A 87 11.00 1.03 10.62
N ILE A 88 10.25 0.55 9.63
CA ILE A 88 9.20 -0.45 9.82
C ILE A 88 9.80 -1.75 10.38
N ALA A 89 10.88 -2.28 9.79
CA ALA A 89 11.50 -3.51 10.27
C ALA A 89 11.97 -3.37 11.73
N GLU A 90 12.66 -2.28 12.06
CA GLU A 90 13.12 -2.02 13.43
C GLU A 90 11.95 -1.85 14.40
N PHE A 91 10.86 -1.19 13.99
CA PHE A 91 9.63 -1.08 14.76
C PHE A 91 9.01 -2.46 15.03
N MET A 92 8.87 -3.29 14.00
CA MET A 92 8.34 -4.65 14.15
C MET A 92 9.17 -5.50 15.11
N TYR A 93 10.50 -5.34 15.12
CA TYR A 93 11.35 -6.06 16.06
C TYR A 93 11.20 -5.55 17.50
N ARG A 94 11.17 -4.23 17.70
CA ARG A 94 11.01 -3.62 19.03
C ARG A 94 9.65 -3.94 19.65
N GLU A 95 8.61 -3.90 18.84
CA GLU A 95 7.21 -4.04 19.26
C GLU A 95 6.63 -5.42 18.97
N LEU A 96 7.50 -6.40 18.66
CA LEU A 96 7.10 -7.75 18.26
C LEU A 96 6.11 -8.40 19.24
N ALA A 97 6.30 -8.16 20.54
CA ALA A 97 5.44 -8.69 21.60
C ALA A 97 4.06 -8.02 21.68
N HIS A 98 3.92 -6.79 21.16
CA HIS A 98 2.68 -6.02 21.18
C HIS A 98 1.86 -6.17 19.88
N ILE A 99 2.51 -6.54 18.78
CA ILE A 99 1.83 -6.76 17.50
C ILE A 99 1.14 -8.13 17.51
N THR A 100 -0.18 -8.14 17.37
CA THR A 100 -0.98 -9.37 17.32
C THR A 100 -1.02 -9.94 15.90
N ASN A 101 -1.41 -9.10 14.93
CA ASN A 101 -1.61 -9.49 13.53
C ASN A 101 -0.77 -8.62 12.59
N VAL A 102 -0.26 -9.20 11.51
CA VAL A 102 0.42 -8.49 10.43
C VAL A 102 -0.20 -8.87 9.10
N THR A 103 -0.76 -7.89 8.40
CA THR A 103 -1.20 -8.03 7.01
C THR A 103 -0.33 -7.16 6.11
N THR A 104 0.20 -7.76 5.05
CA THR A 104 0.81 -6.99 3.96
C THR A 104 -0.16 -6.90 2.80
N THR A 105 -0.29 -5.73 2.18
CA THR A 105 -0.99 -5.61 0.90
C THR A 105 0.01 -5.74 -0.23
N MET A 106 -0.46 -6.28 -1.36
CA MET A 106 0.33 -6.46 -2.56
C MET A 106 -0.44 -5.88 -3.75
N ASP A 107 0.04 -4.77 -4.28
CA ASP A 107 -0.37 -4.31 -5.59
C ASP A 107 0.04 -5.36 -6.61
N THR A 108 -0.89 -5.77 -7.46
CA THR A 108 -0.70 -6.95 -8.31
C THR A 108 -1.34 -6.71 -9.66
N HIS A 109 -0.49 -6.55 -10.66
CA HIS A 109 -0.92 -6.14 -11.99
C HIS A 109 -0.53 -7.15 -13.06
N PHE A 110 -1.18 -6.99 -14.21
CA PHE A 110 -0.86 -7.66 -15.46
C PHE A 110 -0.40 -6.64 -16.51
N ALA A 111 0.08 -7.10 -17.65
CA ALA A 111 0.65 -6.22 -18.68
C ALA A 111 -0.29 -5.13 -19.19
N TYR A 112 -1.61 -5.32 -19.12
CA TYR A 112 -2.62 -4.38 -19.61
C TYR A 112 -3.59 -4.01 -18.49
N GLN A 113 -3.36 -2.85 -17.90
CA GLN A 113 -4.21 -2.26 -16.89
C GLN A 113 -4.65 -0.88 -17.37
N ILE A 114 -5.87 -0.45 -17.05
CA ILE A 114 -6.40 0.85 -17.47
C ILE A 114 -5.54 2.05 -17.04
N PHE A 115 -4.69 1.87 -16.03
CA PHE A 115 -3.74 2.88 -15.53
C PHE A 115 -2.31 2.69 -16.08
N PHE A 116 -2.08 1.77 -17.02
CA PHE A 116 -0.82 1.60 -17.74
C PHE A 116 -0.89 2.14 -19.18
N PRO A 117 0.20 2.71 -19.70
CA PRO A 117 0.26 3.16 -21.08
C PRO A 117 -0.02 2.05 -22.11
N SER A 118 0.32 0.79 -21.80
CA SER A 118 0.07 -0.38 -22.66
C SER A 118 -1.41 -0.60 -22.99
N PHE A 119 -2.33 -0.08 -22.18
CA PHE A 119 -3.76 -0.18 -22.42
C PHE A 119 -4.27 0.83 -23.44
N TRP A 120 -3.50 1.90 -23.72
CA TRP A 120 -3.97 3.07 -24.47
C TRP A 120 -3.14 3.35 -25.71
N VAL A 121 -3.81 3.92 -26.72
CA VAL A 121 -3.18 4.47 -27.93
C VAL A 121 -3.77 5.86 -28.24
N ASP A 122 -3.02 6.67 -28.97
CA ASP A 122 -3.48 7.95 -29.52
C ASP A 122 -4.30 7.76 -30.82
N ARG A 123 -4.65 8.88 -31.48
CA ARG A 123 -5.35 8.88 -32.78
C ARG A 123 -4.61 8.19 -33.91
N ASN A 124 -3.28 8.14 -33.83
CA ASN A 124 -2.41 7.55 -34.84
C ASN A 124 -2.00 6.11 -34.47
N ASP A 125 -2.73 5.48 -33.54
CA ASP A 125 -2.44 4.15 -33.00
C ASP A 125 -1.05 4.03 -32.33
N GLN A 126 -0.49 5.15 -31.89
CA GLN A 126 0.79 5.14 -31.16
C GLN A 126 0.57 4.94 -29.66
N PRO A 127 1.41 4.13 -28.97
CA PRO A 127 1.34 3.97 -27.53
C PRO A 127 1.53 5.29 -26.79
N LEU A 128 0.85 5.43 -25.64
CA LEU A 128 1.05 6.57 -24.77
C LEU A 128 2.32 6.43 -23.91
N GLY A 129 2.79 7.54 -23.33
CA GLY A 129 3.82 7.55 -22.29
C GLY A 129 3.24 7.43 -20.88
N ALA A 130 4.08 7.08 -19.90
CA ALA A 130 3.75 7.16 -18.48
C ALA A 130 3.80 8.62 -17.97
N PHE A 131 3.35 8.82 -16.73
CA PHE A 131 3.34 10.10 -16.02
C PHE A 131 2.50 11.19 -16.71
N ARG A 132 1.34 10.79 -17.23
CA ARG A 132 0.37 11.69 -17.86
C ARG A 132 -1.04 11.44 -17.34
N GLU A 133 -1.86 12.48 -17.36
CA GLU A 133 -3.29 12.35 -17.15
C GLU A 133 -4.00 11.93 -18.44
N ILE A 134 -5.14 11.25 -18.28
CA ILE A 134 -6.17 11.02 -19.29
C ILE A 134 -7.49 11.58 -18.74
N THR A 135 -8.16 12.38 -19.56
CA THR A 135 -9.48 12.95 -19.25
C THR A 135 -10.62 12.22 -19.96
N ALA A 136 -11.82 12.31 -19.40
CA ALA A 136 -13.02 11.80 -20.06
C ALA A 136 -13.28 12.50 -21.40
N ASP A 137 -12.93 13.78 -21.53
CA ASP A 137 -13.05 14.54 -22.78
C ASP A 137 -12.10 14.00 -23.88
N GLU A 138 -10.83 13.72 -23.56
CA GLU A 138 -9.89 13.10 -24.51
C GLU A 138 -10.39 11.74 -25.00
N VAL A 139 -10.95 10.91 -24.10
CA VAL A 139 -11.54 9.61 -24.46
C VAL A 139 -12.78 9.81 -25.31
N GLY A 140 -13.67 10.74 -24.94
CA GLY A 140 -14.92 11.03 -25.64
C GLY A 140 -14.71 11.57 -27.06
N ARG A 141 -13.66 12.36 -27.27
CA ARG A 141 -13.24 12.85 -28.61
C ARG A 141 -12.40 11.83 -29.39
N GLY A 142 -12.06 10.69 -28.77
CA GLY A 142 -11.16 9.69 -29.35
C GLY A 142 -9.75 10.22 -29.61
N GLU A 143 -9.28 11.22 -28.85
CA GLU A 143 -7.87 11.64 -28.85
C GLU A 143 -6.98 10.53 -28.26
N VAL A 144 -7.51 9.86 -27.23
CA VAL A 144 -6.94 8.64 -26.64
C VAL A 144 -8.02 7.57 -26.58
N ARG A 145 -7.63 6.32 -26.80
CA ARG A 145 -8.56 5.18 -26.78
C ARG A 145 -7.89 3.91 -26.29
N PRO A 146 -8.64 2.95 -25.74
CA PRO A 146 -8.10 1.62 -25.45
C PRO A 146 -7.51 1.00 -26.72
N SER A 147 -6.43 0.26 -26.58
CA SER A 147 -5.83 -0.47 -27.70
C SER A 147 -6.82 -1.52 -28.23
N THR A 148 -6.93 -1.64 -29.56
CA THR A 148 -7.78 -2.67 -30.18
C THR A 148 -7.26 -4.09 -29.89
N SER A 149 -5.95 -4.23 -29.61
CA SER A 149 -5.31 -5.53 -29.34
C SER A 149 -5.80 -6.19 -28.06
N VAL A 150 -6.28 -5.41 -27.07
CA VAL A 150 -6.77 -5.96 -25.80
C VAL A 150 -8.23 -6.39 -25.84
N ALA A 151 -9.02 -5.92 -26.82
CA ALA A 151 -10.46 -6.14 -26.85
C ALA A 151 -10.86 -7.62 -26.94
N LYS A 152 -10.08 -8.44 -27.64
CA LYS A 152 -10.39 -9.86 -27.85
C LYS A 152 -10.52 -10.63 -26.53
N TRP A 153 -9.52 -10.50 -25.66
CA TRP A 153 -9.50 -11.24 -24.40
C TRP A 153 -10.24 -10.50 -23.28
N LEU A 154 -10.30 -9.17 -23.33
CA LEU A 154 -10.90 -8.36 -22.26
C LEU A 154 -12.43 -8.28 -22.36
N CYS A 155 -12.98 -8.28 -23.58
CA CYS A 155 -14.41 -8.12 -23.82
C CYS A 155 -14.92 -8.88 -25.05
N GLY A 156 -14.32 -10.03 -25.37
CA GLY A 156 -14.77 -10.91 -26.46
C GLY A 156 -14.68 -10.27 -27.86
N GLY A 157 -13.83 -9.26 -28.04
CA GLY A 157 -13.70 -8.51 -29.29
C GLY A 157 -14.66 -7.33 -29.44
N ASN A 158 -15.53 -7.07 -28.45
CA ASN A 158 -16.46 -5.94 -28.51
C ASN A 158 -15.77 -4.60 -28.22
N TYR A 159 -15.02 -4.08 -29.20
CA TYR A 159 -14.24 -2.85 -29.03
C TYR A 159 -15.10 -1.62 -28.71
N THR A 160 -16.31 -1.54 -29.27
CA THR A 160 -17.24 -0.43 -28.99
C THR A 160 -17.66 -0.41 -27.52
N TRP A 161 -17.88 -1.59 -26.93
CA TRP A 161 -18.13 -1.72 -25.49
C TRP A 161 -16.92 -1.28 -24.68
N LEU A 162 -15.70 -1.68 -25.07
CA LEU A 162 -14.49 -1.30 -24.36
C LEU A 162 -14.26 0.22 -24.34
N VAL A 163 -14.49 0.90 -25.46
CA VAL A 163 -14.41 2.38 -25.53
C VAL A 163 -15.44 3.03 -24.60
N LYS A 164 -16.68 2.52 -24.58
CA LYS A 164 -17.72 3.01 -23.65
C LYS A 164 -17.35 2.77 -22.19
N GLN A 165 -16.76 1.61 -21.88
CA GLN A 165 -16.32 1.30 -20.53
C GLN A 165 -15.17 2.20 -20.07
N ALA A 166 -14.19 2.46 -20.94
CA ALA A 166 -13.07 3.35 -20.65
C ALA A 166 -13.54 4.80 -20.44
N LEU A 167 -14.49 5.28 -21.25
CA LEU A 167 -15.11 6.59 -21.07
C LEU A 167 -15.90 6.67 -19.77
N HIS A 168 -16.70 5.64 -19.44
CA HIS A 168 -17.43 5.55 -18.18
C HIS A 168 -16.48 5.63 -16.99
N TYR A 169 -15.41 4.85 -17.00
CA TYR A 169 -14.38 4.88 -15.95
C TYR A 169 -13.81 6.29 -15.74
N CYS A 170 -13.33 6.95 -16.80
CA CYS A 170 -12.76 8.29 -16.69
C CYS A 170 -13.80 9.32 -16.21
N THR A 171 -15.05 9.18 -16.66
CA THR A 171 -16.16 10.04 -16.23
C THR A 171 -16.47 9.87 -14.74
N GLU A 172 -16.49 8.63 -14.24
CA GLU A 172 -16.76 8.37 -12.82
C GLU A 172 -15.61 8.86 -11.92
N LEU A 173 -14.35 8.75 -12.36
CA LEU A 173 -13.21 9.34 -11.65
C LEU A 173 -13.34 10.86 -11.51
N GLU A 174 -13.68 11.55 -12.60
CA GLU A 174 -13.85 13.01 -12.61
C GLU A 174 -15.06 13.46 -11.77
N LYS A 175 -16.19 12.74 -11.83
CA LYS A 175 -17.39 13.03 -11.00
C LYS A 175 -17.13 12.90 -9.51
N ALA A 176 -16.32 11.92 -9.11
CA ALA A 176 -15.99 11.71 -7.71
C ALA A 176 -15.13 12.85 -7.12
N GLY A 177 -14.67 13.80 -7.95
CA GLY A 177 -13.83 14.92 -7.53
C GLY A 177 -12.48 14.49 -6.97
N LYS A 178 -12.11 13.20 -7.15
CA LYS A 178 -10.89 12.62 -6.59
C LYS A 178 -9.67 13.03 -7.40
N TYR A 179 -9.60 12.65 -8.69
CA TYR A 179 -8.53 12.96 -9.63
C TYR A 179 -8.87 12.41 -11.02
N LYS A 180 -8.17 12.87 -12.05
CA LYS A 180 -8.19 12.26 -13.39
C LYS A 180 -7.42 10.93 -13.40
N LEU A 181 -7.62 10.10 -14.43
CA LEU A 181 -6.82 8.90 -14.61
C LEU A 181 -5.35 9.29 -14.85
N TYR A 182 -4.44 8.79 -14.02
CA TYR A 182 -3.01 9.01 -14.16
C TYR A 182 -2.33 7.72 -14.65
N LEU A 183 -1.53 7.82 -15.71
CA LEU A 183 -0.82 6.68 -16.26
C LEU A 183 0.51 6.46 -15.54
N TRP A 184 0.69 5.27 -14.98
CA TRP A 184 1.93 4.85 -14.33
C TRP A 184 2.77 3.97 -15.26
N PRO A 185 4.10 3.95 -15.12
CA PRO A 185 4.89 2.91 -15.77
C PRO A 185 4.39 1.53 -15.31
N PRO A 186 4.46 0.48 -16.16
CA PRO A 186 4.15 -0.87 -15.70
C PRO A 186 4.97 -1.24 -14.47
N HIS A 187 4.29 -1.58 -13.39
CA HIS A 187 4.87 -1.89 -12.09
C HIS A 187 4.11 -3.05 -11.43
N CYS A 188 4.70 -3.63 -10.39
CA CYS A 188 4.14 -4.69 -9.57
C CYS A 188 3.50 -5.81 -10.40
N LEU A 189 4.14 -6.16 -11.52
CA LEU A 189 3.66 -7.17 -12.44
C LEU A 189 3.75 -8.54 -11.78
N LEU A 190 2.63 -9.26 -11.70
CA LEU A 190 2.56 -10.55 -11.02
C LEU A 190 3.61 -11.51 -11.58
N GLY A 191 4.45 -12.05 -10.69
CA GLY A 191 5.54 -12.97 -11.04
C GLY A 191 6.86 -12.31 -11.42
N SER A 192 6.95 -10.97 -11.42
CA SER A 192 8.21 -10.24 -11.56
C SER A 192 8.91 -10.05 -10.21
N ASP A 193 10.21 -9.76 -10.23
CA ASP A 193 10.96 -9.40 -9.02
C ASP A 193 10.41 -8.14 -8.35
N GLY A 194 9.97 -7.16 -9.15
CA GLY A 194 9.40 -5.89 -8.68
C GLY A 194 8.13 -6.07 -7.85
N HIS A 195 7.38 -7.15 -8.10
CA HIS A 195 6.18 -7.50 -7.35
C HIS A 195 6.46 -7.97 -5.92
N ALA A 196 7.63 -8.57 -5.66
CA ALA A 196 7.93 -9.13 -4.33
C ALA A 196 7.97 -8.04 -3.24
N LEU A 197 7.67 -8.43 -1.99
CA LEU A 197 7.91 -7.59 -0.81
C LEU A 197 9.42 -7.32 -0.65
N VAL A 198 9.81 -6.17 -0.09
CA VAL A 198 11.21 -5.93 0.25
C VAL A 198 11.73 -6.94 1.28
N GLY A 199 12.97 -7.40 1.10
CA GLY A 199 13.52 -8.50 1.90
C GLY A 199 13.56 -8.24 3.39
N VAL A 200 13.88 -7.01 3.82
CA VAL A 200 13.96 -6.65 5.24
C VAL A 200 12.60 -6.69 5.95
N LEU A 201 11.52 -6.35 5.24
CA LEU A 201 10.17 -6.45 5.77
C LEU A 201 9.66 -7.87 5.70
N HIS A 202 10.04 -8.63 4.68
CA HIS A 202 9.76 -10.05 4.63
C HIS A 202 10.42 -10.78 5.81
N GLU A 203 11.66 -10.42 6.17
CA GLU A 203 12.36 -10.96 7.35
C GLU A 203 11.62 -10.63 8.65
N ALA A 204 11.32 -9.35 8.90
CA ALA A 204 10.64 -8.94 10.13
C ALA A 204 9.23 -9.55 10.27
N ARG A 205 8.48 -9.59 9.15
CA ARG A 205 7.15 -10.22 9.05
C ARG A 205 7.19 -11.71 9.39
N MET A 206 8.14 -12.45 8.82
CA MET A 206 8.23 -13.89 9.03
C MET A 206 8.76 -14.21 10.44
N LEU A 207 9.70 -13.41 10.98
CA LEU A 207 10.11 -13.52 12.38
C LEU A 207 8.91 -13.36 13.32
N HIS A 208 8.10 -12.31 13.11
CA HIS A 208 6.87 -12.09 13.88
C HIS A 208 5.94 -13.30 13.81
N ALA A 209 5.63 -13.78 12.61
CA ALA A 209 4.75 -14.93 12.40
C ALA A 209 5.22 -16.16 13.18
N PHE A 210 6.50 -16.51 13.07
CA PHE A 210 7.09 -17.67 13.74
C PHE A 210 7.17 -17.49 15.26
N ALA A 211 7.58 -16.32 15.75
CA ALA A 211 7.72 -16.07 17.19
C ALA A 211 6.37 -15.99 17.90
N ARG A 212 5.39 -15.33 17.27
CA ARG A 212 4.04 -15.09 17.83
C ARG A 212 3.05 -16.20 17.50
N GLY A 213 3.38 -17.13 16.60
CA GLY A 213 2.44 -18.16 16.14
C GLY A 213 1.23 -17.56 15.43
N ALA A 214 1.45 -16.44 14.73
CA ALA A 214 0.41 -15.68 14.04
C ALA A 214 0.52 -15.93 12.53
N GLN A 215 -0.61 -16.10 11.85
CA GLN A 215 -0.62 -16.18 10.40
C GLN A 215 -0.34 -14.78 9.84
N SER A 216 0.78 -14.63 9.12
CA SER A 216 0.99 -13.37 8.39
C SER A 216 0.25 -13.41 7.06
N TRP A 217 -0.83 -12.64 6.98
CA TRP A 217 -1.73 -12.63 5.84
C TRP A 217 -1.26 -11.69 4.72
N VAL A 218 -1.72 -11.94 3.51
CA VAL A 218 -1.44 -11.12 2.32
C VAL A 218 -2.76 -10.77 1.63
N GLU A 219 -3.07 -9.48 1.52
CA GLU A 219 -4.22 -8.98 0.76
C GLU A 219 -3.76 -8.50 -0.62
N VAL A 220 -4.35 -9.06 -1.68
CA VAL A 220 -4.00 -8.73 -3.07
C VAL A 220 -5.01 -7.73 -3.63
N LYS A 221 -4.53 -6.71 -4.36
CA LYS A 221 -5.35 -5.72 -5.06
C LYS A 221 -4.81 -5.43 -6.46
N GLY A 222 -5.59 -4.74 -7.31
CA GLY A 222 -5.10 -4.21 -8.59
C GLY A 222 -5.15 -5.17 -9.79
N GLY A 223 -5.77 -6.35 -9.63
CA GLY A 223 -5.81 -7.36 -10.70
C GLY A 223 -6.83 -7.10 -11.82
N ASN A 224 -7.81 -6.21 -11.61
CA ASN A 224 -8.86 -5.94 -12.58
C ASN A 224 -8.40 -4.91 -13.63
N ALA A 225 -8.24 -5.35 -14.87
CA ALA A 225 -7.75 -4.54 -16.00
C ALA A 225 -8.52 -3.23 -16.29
N LEU A 226 -9.75 -3.08 -15.76
CA LEU A 226 -10.66 -1.98 -16.08
C LEU A 226 -10.86 -0.98 -14.94
N THR A 227 -10.15 -1.11 -13.82
CA THR A 227 -10.20 -0.11 -12.73
C THR A 227 -8.91 -0.09 -11.92
N GLU A 228 -8.45 1.11 -11.57
CA GLU A 228 -7.39 1.30 -10.56
C GLU A 228 -7.88 0.88 -9.17
N ASN A 229 -6.94 0.50 -8.31
CA ASN A 229 -7.17 -0.06 -7.00
C ASN A 229 -6.10 0.39 -5.99
N TYR A 230 -5.92 1.71 -5.80
CA TYR A 230 -4.99 2.23 -4.78
C TYR A 230 -5.33 1.75 -3.37
N SER A 231 -6.59 1.90 -2.98
CA SER A 231 -7.08 1.40 -1.71
C SER A 231 -7.19 -0.11 -1.73
N VAL A 232 -6.61 -0.80 -0.75
CA VAL A 232 -6.84 -2.26 -0.59
C VAL A 232 -8.30 -2.59 -0.26
N LEU A 233 -9.09 -1.60 0.16
CA LEU A 233 -10.47 -1.79 0.60
C LEU A 233 -11.48 -1.70 -0.54
N ARG A 234 -11.15 -1.03 -1.66
CA ARG A 234 -11.98 -1.05 -2.88
C ARG A 234 -11.25 -0.46 -4.10
N PRO A 235 -11.63 -0.90 -5.30
CA PRO A 235 -11.28 -0.19 -6.53
C PRO A 235 -11.93 1.19 -6.63
N GLU A 236 -11.34 2.05 -7.47
CA GLU A 236 -11.82 3.43 -7.67
C GLU A 236 -13.23 3.47 -8.28
N VAL A 237 -13.49 2.62 -9.28
CA VAL A 237 -14.79 2.53 -9.94
C VAL A 237 -15.32 1.10 -9.85
N LEU A 238 -16.51 0.96 -9.26
CA LEU A 238 -17.13 -0.34 -8.99
C LEU A 238 -18.14 -0.75 -10.06
N THR A 239 -18.44 0.11 -11.04
CA THR A 239 -19.54 -0.06 -11.98
C THR A 239 -19.06 -0.10 -13.43
N ARG A 240 -19.84 -0.78 -14.25
CA ARG A 240 -19.70 -0.76 -15.71
C ARG A 240 -20.65 0.26 -16.33
N HIS A 241 -20.35 0.67 -17.57
CA HIS A 241 -21.18 1.61 -18.32
C HIS A 241 -22.59 1.08 -18.62
N ASP A 242 -22.80 -0.24 -18.51
CA ASP A 242 -24.09 -0.91 -18.71
C ASP A 242 -24.85 -1.15 -17.40
N GLY A 243 -24.39 -0.59 -16.28
CA GLY A 243 -25.05 -0.66 -14.97
C GLY A 243 -24.73 -1.91 -14.15
N ALA A 244 -24.03 -2.90 -14.72
CA ALA A 244 -23.60 -4.08 -13.96
C ALA A 244 -22.38 -3.78 -13.08
N PRO A 245 -22.14 -4.57 -12.02
CA PRO A 245 -20.95 -4.43 -11.19
C PRO A 245 -19.67 -4.79 -11.97
N LEU A 246 -18.64 -3.96 -11.81
CA LEU A 246 -17.27 -4.22 -12.29
C LEU A 246 -16.40 -4.87 -11.22
N ALA A 247 -16.56 -4.41 -9.98
CA ALA A 247 -15.82 -4.89 -8.82
C ALA A 247 -16.61 -4.64 -7.54
N GLN A 248 -16.08 -5.10 -6.42
CA GLN A 248 -16.71 -4.99 -5.11
C GLN A 248 -15.73 -4.47 -4.06
N ARG A 249 -16.28 -3.95 -2.95
CA ARG A 249 -15.48 -3.60 -1.78
C ARG A 249 -14.97 -4.86 -1.09
N ASN A 250 -13.79 -4.78 -0.48
CA ASN A 250 -13.25 -5.84 0.37
C ASN A 250 -13.83 -5.77 1.79
N SER A 251 -15.14 -6.03 1.90
CA SER A 251 -15.86 -5.93 3.18
C SER A 251 -15.34 -6.90 4.24
N LEU A 252 -14.77 -8.04 3.82
CA LEU A 252 -14.16 -8.99 4.75
C LEU A 252 -12.91 -8.39 5.41
N PHE A 253 -12.00 -7.85 4.61
CA PHE A 253 -10.77 -7.26 5.14
C PHE A 253 -11.05 -6.01 5.98
N LEU A 254 -12.04 -5.20 5.57
CA LEU A 254 -12.52 -4.06 6.35
C LEU A 254 -13.01 -4.50 7.75
N LYS A 255 -13.81 -5.57 7.81
CA LYS A 255 -14.25 -6.16 9.07
C LYS A 255 -13.05 -6.67 9.89
N THR A 256 -12.06 -7.29 9.26
CA THR A 256 -10.84 -7.74 9.95
C THR A 256 -10.13 -6.56 10.63
N LEU A 257 -9.89 -5.45 9.92
CA LEU A 257 -9.27 -4.25 10.50
C LEU A 257 -10.11 -3.65 11.63
N LEU A 258 -11.42 -3.49 11.41
CA LEU A 258 -12.32 -2.91 12.41
C LEU A 258 -12.58 -3.84 13.61
N SER A 259 -12.23 -5.12 13.54
CA SER A 259 -12.34 -6.03 14.68
C SER A 259 -11.18 -5.94 15.68
N SER A 260 -10.05 -5.35 15.29
CA SER A 260 -8.91 -5.13 16.18
C SER A 260 -9.11 -3.92 17.09
N ASP A 261 -8.47 -3.96 18.26
CA ASP A 261 -8.51 -2.87 19.25
C ASP A 261 -7.62 -1.69 18.85
N ALA A 262 -6.58 -1.95 18.05
CA ALA A 262 -5.76 -0.95 17.38
C ALA A 262 -5.39 -1.38 15.95
N VAL A 263 -5.43 -0.44 15.01
CA VAL A 263 -4.95 -0.62 13.63
C VAL A 263 -3.79 0.33 13.39
N VAL A 264 -2.60 -0.20 13.14
CA VAL A 264 -1.38 0.55 12.85
C VAL A 264 -1.08 0.47 11.36
N ILE A 265 -0.88 1.60 10.70
CA ILE A 265 -0.74 1.67 9.24
C ILE A 265 0.63 2.25 8.87
N ALA A 266 1.35 1.54 7.99
CA ALA A 266 2.62 1.93 7.38
C ALA A 266 2.69 1.43 5.92
N GLY A 267 3.72 1.82 5.17
CA GLY A 267 3.96 1.31 3.83
C GLY A 267 4.09 2.39 2.76
N GLN A 268 3.78 2.07 1.51
CA GLN A 268 3.97 2.97 0.37
C GLN A 268 2.74 3.05 -0.53
N ALA A 269 2.51 4.15 -1.24
CA ALA A 269 3.03 5.49 -0.95
C ALA A 269 2.06 6.26 -0.05
N SER A 270 2.58 7.16 0.81
CA SER A 270 1.77 8.01 1.68
C SER A 270 0.75 8.88 0.94
N SER A 271 1.04 9.25 -0.31
CA SER A 271 0.16 10.05 -1.16
C SER A 271 -0.87 9.26 -1.97
N HIS A 272 -0.72 7.93 -2.10
CA HIS A 272 -1.52 7.10 -3.02
C HIS A 272 -2.17 5.92 -2.27
N CYS A 273 -1.57 4.72 -2.31
CA CYS A 273 -2.17 3.51 -1.74
C CYS A 273 -2.46 3.62 -0.25
N VAL A 274 -1.54 4.23 0.53
CA VAL A 274 -1.74 4.46 1.96
C VAL A 274 -2.86 5.46 2.19
N LYS A 275 -2.78 6.65 1.59
CA LYS A 275 -3.84 7.68 1.69
C LYS A 275 -5.21 7.10 1.34
N SER A 276 -5.31 6.42 0.20
CA SER A 276 -6.60 5.94 -0.33
C SER A 276 -7.17 4.83 0.53
N SER A 277 -6.32 3.94 1.06
CA SER A 277 -6.75 2.92 2.02
C SER A 277 -7.25 3.54 3.32
N ILE A 278 -6.59 4.59 3.83
CA ILE A 278 -7.03 5.30 5.03
C ILE A 278 -8.31 6.11 4.77
N ASP A 279 -8.44 6.77 3.62
CA ASP A 279 -9.66 7.49 3.23
C ASP A 279 -10.88 6.55 3.22
N ASP A 280 -10.74 5.35 2.63
CA ASP A 280 -11.83 4.38 2.58
C ASP A 280 -12.13 3.77 3.95
N LEU A 281 -11.10 3.48 4.75
CA LEU A 281 -11.29 3.03 6.14
C LEU A 281 -12.02 4.10 6.96
N LEU A 282 -11.61 5.37 6.84
CA LEU A 282 -12.24 6.50 7.50
C LEU A 282 -13.69 6.65 7.04
N GLY A 283 -13.97 6.51 5.74
CA GLY A 283 -15.32 6.55 5.20
C GLY A 283 -16.24 5.51 5.84
N GLU A 284 -15.75 4.27 6.01
CA GLU A 284 -16.50 3.24 6.73
C GLU A 284 -16.65 3.56 8.22
N ILE A 285 -15.58 4.01 8.87
CA ILE A 285 -15.61 4.41 10.28
C ILE A 285 -16.67 5.49 10.53
N MET A 286 -16.72 6.53 9.69
CA MET A 286 -17.72 7.59 9.80
C MET A 286 -19.14 7.07 9.57
N ALA A 287 -19.32 6.06 8.73
CA ALA A 287 -20.63 5.45 8.48
C ALA A 287 -21.08 4.51 9.61
N GLN A 288 -20.16 3.89 10.35
CA GLN A 288 -20.46 2.98 11.45
C GLN A 288 -20.47 3.66 12.82
N ASP A 289 -19.33 4.22 13.24
CA ASP A 289 -19.15 4.94 14.50
C ASP A 289 -17.87 5.79 14.43
N PRO A 290 -17.99 7.13 14.40
CA PRO A 290 -16.84 8.03 14.38
C PRO A 290 -15.81 7.83 15.49
N ALA A 291 -16.21 7.27 16.65
CA ALA A 291 -15.27 7.00 17.73
C ALA A 291 -14.20 5.94 17.36
N LEU A 292 -14.47 5.07 16.38
CA LEU A 292 -13.52 4.06 15.90
C LEU A 292 -12.28 4.69 15.23
N ALA A 293 -12.32 5.97 14.84
CA ALA A 293 -11.12 6.64 14.32
C ALA A 293 -9.98 6.66 15.35
N ARG A 294 -10.33 6.72 16.65
CA ARG A 294 -9.35 6.78 17.76
C ARG A 294 -8.48 5.53 17.88
N LYS A 295 -8.86 4.41 17.28
CA LYS A 295 -8.01 3.21 17.29
C LYS A 295 -7.11 3.05 16.08
N VAL A 296 -7.13 4.01 15.15
CA VAL A 296 -6.24 3.99 13.98
C VAL A 296 -5.00 4.84 14.27
N TYR A 297 -3.83 4.24 14.08
CA TYR A 297 -2.51 4.83 14.28
C TYR A 297 -1.76 4.85 12.95
N ILE A 298 -1.25 6.01 12.56
CA ILE A 298 -0.52 6.22 11.30
C ILE A 298 0.95 6.46 11.64
N LEU A 299 1.83 5.56 11.21
CA LEU A 299 3.27 5.65 11.42
C LEU A 299 3.89 6.64 10.42
N THR A 300 3.89 7.92 10.77
CA THR A 300 4.23 9.02 9.86
C THR A 300 5.69 9.03 9.37
N ASP A 301 6.59 8.30 10.03
CA ASP A 301 7.97 8.08 9.60
C ASP A 301 8.19 6.74 8.89
N CYS A 302 7.14 5.96 8.62
CA CYS A 302 7.22 4.66 7.97
C CYS A 302 6.55 4.66 6.58
N MET A 303 6.58 5.81 5.91
CA MET A 303 5.99 5.99 4.58
C MET A 303 6.50 7.27 3.91
N SER A 304 6.54 7.26 2.58
CA SER A 304 6.98 8.39 1.76
C SER A 304 5.98 8.69 0.66
N ALA A 305 5.91 9.95 0.24
CA ALA A 305 5.06 10.36 -0.86
C ALA A 305 5.77 10.10 -2.20
N VAL A 306 4.98 9.80 -3.24
CA VAL A 306 5.49 9.76 -4.61
C VAL A 306 6.05 11.13 -4.99
N THR A 307 7.23 11.13 -5.57
CA THR A 307 7.87 12.28 -6.20
C THR A 307 8.45 11.84 -7.54
N VAL A 308 8.17 12.58 -8.61
CA VAL A 308 8.68 12.30 -9.96
C VAL A 308 9.80 13.29 -10.26
N PRO A 309 11.08 12.86 -10.35
CA PRO A 309 12.18 13.76 -10.68
C PRO A 309 12.05 14.38 -12.07
N ASP A 310 12.44 15.65 -12.23
CA ASP A 310 12.44 16.33 -13.54
C ASP A 310 13.74 16.17 -14.35
N GLY A 311 14.72 15.46 -13.79
CA GLY A 311 16.06 15.27 -14.37
C GLY A 311 16.97 16.50 -14.30
N LYS A 312 16.54 17.59 -13.65
CA LYS A 312 17.24 18.88 -13.51
C LYS A 312 17.49 19.28 -12.06
N GLY A 313 17.26 18.36 -11.11
CA GLY A 313 17.42 18.58 -9.68
C GLY A 313 16.14 19.03 -8.97
N GLY A 314 15.00 19.04 -9.65
CA GLY A 314 13.67 19.29 -9.10
C GLY A 314 12.70 18.12 -9.29
N PHE A 315 11.41 18.40 -9.16
CA PHE A 315 10.34 17.43 -9.33
C PHE A 315 9.36 17.88 -10.42
N ALA A 316 9.10 17.00 -11.38
CA ALA A 316 8.00 17.13 -12.33
C ALA A 316 6.64 17.00 -11.63
N ALA A 317 6.58 16.18 -10.58
CA ALA A 317 5.44 16.09 -9.67
C ALA A 317 5.92 15.80 -8.24
N ASP A 318 5.39 16.53 -7.26
CA ASP A 318 5.65 16.29 -5.83
C ASP A 318 4.31 16.16 -5.11
N PHE A 319 4.00 14.95 -4.66
CA PHE A 319 2.74 14.64 -3.98
C PHE A 319 2.82 14.75 -2.44
N THR A 320 3.94 15.25 -1.90
CA THR A 320 4.14 15.39 -0.45
C THR A 320 3.10 16.31 0.19
N PRO A 321 2.78 17.50 -0.35
CA PRO A 321 1.77 18.38 0.26
C PRO A 321 0.38 17.72 0.38
N GLN A 322 0.00 16.90 -0.59
CA GLN A 322 -1.27 16.17 -0.61
C GLN A 322 -1.29 15.07 0.46
N ALA A 323 -0.16 14.39 0.68
CA ALA A 323 -0.02 13.41 1.76
C ALA A 323 -0.13 14.09 3.14
N ASP A 324 0.59 15.19 3.34
CA ASP A 324 0.57 15.94 4.61
C ASP A 324 -0.83 16.47 4.93
N ALA A 325 -1.52 17.04 3.93
CA ALA A 325 -2.90 17.48 4.08
C ALA A 325 -3.85 16.31 4.40
N ALA A 326 -3.64 15.14 3.79
CA ALA A 326 -4.43 13.95 4.11
C ALA A 326 -4.23 13.50 5.56
N PHE A 327 -2.99 13.46 6.05
CA PHE A 327 -2.71 13.11 7.45
C PHE A 327 -3.34 14.08 8.43
N GLN A 328 -3.32 15.38 8.13
CA GLN A 328 -4.00 16.36 8.97
C GLN A 328 -5.51 16.07 9.02
N ARG A 329 -6.16 15.83 7.87
CA ARG A 329 -7.59 15.46 7.85
C ARG A 329 -7.88 14.19 8.64
N PHE A 330 -7.00 13.18 8.57
CA PHE A 330 -7.16 11.94 9.33
C PHE A 330 -7.02 12.17 10.83
N ALA A 331 -6.08 13.02 11.24
CA ALA A 331 -5.90 13.44 12.61
C ALA A 331 -7.11 14.24 13.13
N ASP A 332 -7.62 15.18 12.34
CA ASP A 332 -8.82 15.96 12.66
C ASP A 332 -10.07 15.07 12.82
N ALA A 333 -10.12 13.96 12.10
CA ALA A 333 -11.16 12.94 12.24
C ALA A 333 -10.98 12.00 13.46
N GLY A 334 -9.87 12.15 14.20
CA GLY A 334 -9.61 11.42 15.44
C GLY A 334 -8.59 10.29 15.34
N MET A 335 -7.98 10.06 14.16
CA MET A 335 -6.85 9.12 14.03
C MET A 335 -5.58 9.68 14.67
N LYS A 336 -4.63 8.82 15.01
CA LYS A 336 -3.43 9.19 15.76
C LYS A 336 -2.20 9.16 14.87
N LEU A 337 -1.53 10.30 14.71
CA LEU A 337 -0.23 10.37 14.05
C LEU A 337 0.86 10.04 15.08
N VAL A 338 1.63 8.99 14.82
CA VAL A 338 2.67 8.49 15.73
C VAL A 338 4.00 8.28 14.98
N LYS A 339 5.08 8.08 15.73
CA LYS A 339 6.40 7.73 15.21
C LYS A 339 6.78 6.31 15.61
N SER A 340 7.45 5.62 14.70
CA SER A 340 7.95 4.25 14.89
C SER A 340 9.05 4.16 15.96
N THR A 341 9.68 5.29 16.29
CA THR A 341 10.72 5.42 17.31
C THR A 341 10.17 5.60 18.71
N ASP A 342 8.91 6.01 18.84
CA ASP A 342 8.25 6.17 20.12
C ASP A 342 7.69 4.79 20.54
N PRO A 343 8.01 4.28 21.74
CA PRO A 343 7.48 3.00 22.21
C PRO A 343 5.96 2.97 22.13
N MET A 344 5.37 1.86 21.68
CA MET A 344 3.92 1.81 21.52
C MET A 344 3.17 2.12 22.82
N GLU A 345 3.70 1.71 23.97
CA GLU A 345 3.12 2.00 25.31
C GLU A 345 2.96 3.52 25.58
N SER A 346 3.68 4.38 24.87
CA SER A 346 3.61 5.84 25.00
C SER A 346 2.58 6.49 24.08
N TRP A 347 2.00 5.73 23.14
CA TRP A 347 1.07 6.28 22.16
C TRP A 347 -0.26 6.68 22.82
N PRO A 348 -0.90 7.75 22.35
CA PRO A 348 -2.10 8.27 22.99
C PRO A 348 -3.22 7.22 22.98
N GLY A 349 -3.78 6.90 24.16
CA GLY A 349 -4.95 6.04 24.31
C GLY A 349 -4.78 4.59 23.83
N ILE A 350 -3.57 4.04 23.90
CA ILE A 350 -3.30 2.62 23.68
C ILE A 350 -3.27 1.86 25.02
N GLU A 351 -3.70 0.60 25.02
CA GLU A 351 -3.85 -0.21 26.25
C GLU A 351 -3.20 -1.60 26.05
N LEU A 352 -1.87 -1.63 25.94
CA LEU A 352 -1.08 -2.84 25.65
C LEU A 352 -0.91 -3.79 26.85
#